data_AF-A0A2Z2PW60-F1
#
_entry.id   AF-A0A2Z2PW60-F1
#
_cell.length_a   1.000
_cell.length_b   1.000
_cell.length_c   1.000
_cell.angle_alpha   90.00
_cell.angle_beta   90.00
_cell.angle_gamma   90.00
#
_symmetry.space_group_name_H-M   'P 1'
#
loop_
_entity.id
_entity.type
_entity.pdbx_description
1 polymer ?
#
loop_
_entity_poly.entity_id
_entity_poly.type
_entity_poly.pdbx_seq_one_letter_code
_entity_poly.pdbx_strand_id
1 'polypeptide(L)'
;MYHRGQLQLRRPCVAACRHGSTVGTLAPAAIGAVRQIPLLPIAPRPYPDELISSWQARVACRYGCTPGEIEHWLGHEDRPSASGSIELRDFRPDPLVLRSWARTARLKIAEVEAMMLSRSVRSIAWYVTDRREQGTCPDCLDEDVSVGRDHYLRREWAHVETAVCRKHRCMLQDWCGHCFARDRFRFECIAEEARLICGHCSTAVLGGQKKVEGTATVDFLLMLTAEIDAAIEGREGGGALDEIKAAIETLWSPSQTNGKPFIAWLDLKFPFGRIPAFTARSNPLVCLSLPWRIVTFMAVAQLLDLAQARQWLGPPPSYLERELANRKRKSLPQAAETPHSVGTLETLPKLRPDIEYHQLAEQILASQDWKAMSAIKGSSRDRKLGRLMSQALKSERGRNDVPRPTGP
;
A
#
# COMPACT_ATOMS: atom_id res chain seq x y z
N MET A 1 -0.09 48.35 -7.78
CA MET A 1 -1.33 48.22 -8.58
C MET A 1 -1.07 47.30 -9.75
N TYR A 2 -1.45 46.02 -9.67
CA TYR A 2 -1.69 45.16 -10.83
C TYR A 2 -2.63 44.04 -10.39
N HIS A 3 -3.83 44.04 -10.98
CA HIS A 3 -4.93 43.13 -10.71
C HIS A 3 -4.62 41.72 -11.24
N ARG A 4 -4.77 40.69 -10.40
CA ARG A 4 -4.92 39.29 -10.84
C ARG A 4 -6.39 38.90 -10.72
N GLY A 5 -7.03 38.71 -11.87
CA GLY A 5 -8.41 38.22 -11.97
C GLY A 5 -8.53 36.78 -11.48
N GLN A 6 -9.43 36.57 -10.53
CA GLN A 6 -9.92 35.25 -10.13
C GLN A 6 -10.94 34.79 -11.17
N LEU A 7 -10.59 33.78 -11.98
CA LEU A 7 -11.56 33.03 -12.77
C LEU A 7 -12.13 31.90 -11.90
N GLN A 8 -13.34 32.14 -11.39
CA GLN A 8 -14.18 31.12 -10.77
C GLN A 8 -14.63 30.12 -11.84
N LEU A 9 -14.12 28.89 -11.78
CA LEU A 9 -14.65 27.77 -12.56
C LEU A 9 -15.99 27.33 -11.94
N ARG A 10 -17.07 27.81 -12.54
CA ARG A 10 -18.44 27.35 -12.29
C ARG A 10 -18.58 25.90 -12.77
N ARG A 11 -19.00 25.00 -11.87
CA ARG A 11 -19.50 23.66 -12.21
C ARG A 11 -20.85 23.81 -12.93
N PRO A 12 -21.08 23.19 -14.10
CA PRO A 12 -22.44 23.04 -14.62
C PRO A 12 -23.17 21.94 -13.85
N CYS A 13 -24.23 22.33 -13.13
CA CYS A 13 -25.31 21.42 -12.74
C CYS A 13 -25.96 20.85 -14.00
N VAL A 14 -26.03 19.53 -14.13
CA VAL A 14 -26.95 18.88 -15.08
C VAL A 14 -28.12 18.34 -14.27
N ALA A 15 -29.21 19.11 -14.27
CA ALA A 15 -30.53 18.67 -13.85
C ALA A 15 -31.37 18.42 -15.11
N ALA A 16 -31.85 17.19 -15.30
CA ALA A 16 -32.98 16.89 -16.18
C ALA A 16 -33.57 15.50 -15.91
N CYS A 17 -34.23 15.31 -14.76
CA CYS A 17 -35.21 14.23 -14.58
C CYS A 17 -36.60 14.87 -14.46
N ARG A 18 -37.30 15.02 -15.59
CA ARG A 18 -38.71 15.43 -15.62
C ARG A 18 -39.56 14.26 -15.09
N HIS A 19 -40.31 14.52 -14.03
CA HIS A 19 -41.40 13.68 -13.56
C HIS A 19 -42.63 13.91 -14.44
N GLY A 20 -43.16 12.84 -15.03
CA GLY A 20 -44.47 12.80 -15.66
C GLY A 20 -45.09 11.45 -15.35
N SER A 21 -46.02 11.43 -14.40
CA SER A 21 -46.87 10.27 -14.10
C SER A 21 -48.00 10.18 -15.12
N THR A 22 -48.26 8.99 -15.67
CA THR A 22 -49.61 8.46 -15.96
C THR A 22 -49.57 6.97 -16.32
N VAL A 23 -50.24 6.17 -15.48
CA VAL A 23 -51.19 5.06 -15.78
C VAL A 23 -50.84 4.02 -16.86
N GLY A 24 -50.60 2.79 -16.36
CA GLY A 24 -51.14 1.50 -16.80
C GLY A 24 -51.31 1.19 -18.28
N THR A 25 -50.46 0.31 -18.82
CA THR A 25 -50.84 -0.69 -19.84
C THR A 25 -49.87 -1.88 -19.74
N LEU A 26 -50.42 -3.09 -19.55
CA LEU A 26 -49.69 -4.36 -19.62
C LEU A 26 -49.14 -4.54 -21.05
N ALA A 27 -47.81 -4.61 -21.19
CA ALA A 27 -47.16 -4.94 -22.45
C ALA A 27 -46.64 -6.40 -22.43
N PRO A 28 -46.62 -7.10 -23.59
CA PRO A 28 -46.37 -8.53 -23.67
C PRO A 28 -44.89 -8.87 -23.44
N ALA A 29 -44.65 -10.14 -23.07
CA ALA A 29 -43.33 -10.70 -22.82
C ALA A 29 -42.29 -10.29 -23.89
N ALA A 30 -41.25 -9.59 -23.45
CA ALA A 30 -40.19 -9.11 -24.30
C ALA A 30 -39.43 -10.29 -24.92
N ILE A 31 -39.58 -10.42 -26.24
CA ILE A 31 -38.67 -11.15 -27.13
C ILE A 31 -37.25 -10.68 -26.80
N GLY A 32 -36.35 -11.64 -26.53
CA GLY A 32 -35.03 -11.44 -25.93
C GLY A 32 -34.33 -10.16 -26.36
N ALA A 33 -34.28 -9.19 -25.45
CA ALA A 33 -33.51 -7.98 -25.64
C ALA A 33 -32.05 -8.37 -25.91
N VAL A 34 -31.58 -8.13 -27.13
CA VAL A 34 -30.16 -8.18 -27.46
C VAL A 34 -29.49 -7.18 -26.52
N ARG A 35 -28.87 -7.70 -25.45
CA ARG A 35 -28.20 -6.88 -24.44
C ARG A 35 -27.05 -6.18 -25.15
N GLN A 36 -27.26 -4.92 -25.55
CA GLN A 36 -26.22 -4.15 -26.22
C GLN A 36 -25.02 -4.10 -25.29
N ILE A 37 -23.89 -4.61 -25.79
CA ILE A 37 -22.64 -4.58 -25.04
C ILE A 37 -22.19 -3.12 -25.05
N PRO A 38 -22.10 -2.45 -23.89
CA PRO A 38 -21.63 -1.09 -23.86
C PRO A 38 -20.16 -1.07 -24.32
N LEU A 39 -19.82 -0.21 -25.29
CA LEU A 39 -18.45 -0.12 -25.83
C LEU A 39 -17.79 1.15 -25.30
N LEU A 40 -16.49 1.08 -25.05
CA LEU A 40 -15.65 2.23 -24.72
C LEU A 40 -14.94 2.69 -26.00
N PRO A 41 -15.33 3.83 -26.62
CA PRO A 41 -14.70 4.27 -27.87
C PRO A 41 -13.22 4.62 -27.75
N ILE A 42 -12.79 5.07 -26.56
CA ILE A 42 -11.43 5.49 -26.24
C ILE A 42 -10.90 4.54 -25.17
N ALA A 43 -10.34 3.42 -25.62
CA ALA A 43 -9.73 2.42 -24.75
C ALA A 43 -8.31 2.12 -25.24
N PRO A 44 -7.28 2.82 -24.69
CA PRO A 44 -5.89 2.51 -24.99
C PRO A 44 -5.58 1.02 -24.77
N ARG A 45 -4.73 0.45 -25.63
CA ARG A 45 -4.28 -0.94 -25.49
C ARG A 45 -3.31 -1.05 -24.30
N PRO A 46 -3.36 -2.13 -23.52
CA PRO A 46 -2.41 -2.34 -22.43
C PRO A 46 -0.98 -2.53 -22.95
N TYR A 47 0.02 -2.14 -22.17
CA TYR A 47 1.43 -2.47 -22.46
C TYR A 47 1.79 -3.88 -21.96
N PRO A 48 2.82 -4.53 -22.55
CA PRO A 48 3.19 -5.91 -22.21
C PRO A 48 3.53 -6.15 -20.72
N ASP A 49 4.07 -5.14 -20.04
CA ASP A 49 4.48 -5.20 -18.64
C ASP A 49 3.57 -4.37 -17.72
N GLU A 50 2.38 -3.96 -18.18
CA GLU A 50 1.46 -3.13 -17.42
C GLU A 50 0.58 -3.95 -16.44
N LEU A 51 0.25 -3.35 -15.29
CA LEU A 51 -0.75 -3.87 -14.36
C LEU A 51 -2.18 -3.70 -14.93
N ILE A 52 -3.06 -4.68 -14.74
CA ILE A 52 -4.47 -4.62 -15.20
C ILE A 52 -5.15 -3.34 -14.71
N SER A 53 -4.93 -3.02 -13.45
CA SER A 53 -5.47 -1.85 -12.80
C SER A 53 -4.88 -0.51 -13.26
N SER A 54 -3.62 -0.50 -13.73
CA SER A 54 -3.03 0.66 -14.41
C SER A 54 -3.77 0.90 -15.72
N TRP A 55 -3.91 -0.16 -16.52
CA TRP A 55 -4.62 -0.10 -17.79
C TRP A 55 -6.07 0.38 -17.60
N GLN A 56 -6.81 -0.23 -16.66
CA GLN A 56 -8.18 0.19 -16.33
C GLN A 56 -8.25 1.65 -15.90
N ALA A 57 -7.31 2.13 -15.08
CA ALA A 57 -7.30 3.52 -14.61
C ALA A 57 -6.98 4.52 -15.72
N ARG A 58 -6.08 4.18 -16.65
CA ARG A 58 -5.81 4.99 -17.84
C ARG A 58 -7.00 5.05 -18.80
N VAL A 59 -7.71 3.93 -18.99
CA VAL A 59 -8.95 3.91 -19.77
C VAL A 59 -9.99 4.79 -19.08
N ALA A 60 -10.22 4.59 -17.78
CA ALA A 60 -11.22 5.33 -17.02
C ALA A 60 -10.97 6.85 -16.99
N CYS A 61 -9.71 7.28 -16.87
CA CYS A 61 -9.40 8.70 -16.83
C CYS A 61 -9.75 9.42 -18.15
N ARG A 62 -9.86 8.70 -19.28
CA ARG A 62 -10.34 9.27 -20.56
C ARG A 62 -11.79 9.72 -20.50
N TYR A 63 -12.56 9.14 -19.59
CA TYR A 63 -13.97 9.42 -19.37
C TYR A 63 -14.20 10.31 -18.14
N GLY A 64 -13.12 10.80 -17.50
CA GLY A 64 -13.22 11.59 -16.28
C GLY A 64 -13.76 10.81 -15.08
N CYS A 65 -13.62 9.48 -15.10
CA CYS A 65 -14.13 8.59 -14.06
C CYS A 65 -13.06 7.61 -13.57
N THR A 66 -13.44 6.78 -12.61
CA THR A 66 -12.63 5.73 -12.00
C THR A 66 -12.97 4.37 -12.60
N PRO A 67 -12.08 3.36 -12.49
CA PRO A 67 -12.39 1.99 -12.90
C PRO A 67 -13.67 1.44 -12.25
N GLY A 68 -13.93 1.80 -10.99
CA GLY A 68 -15.13 1.37 -10.27
C GLY A 68 -16.42 1.96 -10.85
N GLU A 69 -16.39 3.19 -11.34
CA GLU A 69 -17.55 3.81 -11.99
C GLU A 69 -17.84 3.18 -13.36
N ILE A 70 -16.79 2.81 -14.12
CA ILE A 70 -16.97 2.00 -15.34
C ILE A 70 -17.57 0.65 -15.00
N GLU A 71 -17.08 -0.02 -13.95
CA GLU A 71 -17.62 -1.32 -13.53
C GLU A 71 -19.07 -1.25 -13.09
N HIS A 72 -19.44 -0.20 -12.35
CA HIS A 72 -20.82 0.09 -11.98
C HIS A 72 -21.69 0.26 -13.24
N TRP A 73 -21.26 1.04 -14.22
CA TRP A 73 -21.93 1.18 -15.52
C TRP A 73 -22.07 -0.15 -16.29
N LEU A 74 -21.12 -1.08 -16.09
CA LEU A 74 -21.17 -2.44 -16.65
C LEU A 74 -22.03 -3.41 -15.84
N GLY A 75 -22.72 -2.94 -14.79
CA GLY A 75 -23.64 -3.72 -13.96
C GLY A 75 -22.97 -4.49 -12.82
N HIS A 76 -21.81 -4.03 -12.32
CA HIS A 76 -21.10 -4.64 -11.19
C HIS A 76 -21.24 -3.79 -9.91
N GLU A 77 -22.47 -3.64 -9.40
CA GLU A 77 -22.82 -2.68 -8.32
C GLU A 77 -22.50 -3.14 -6.89
N ASP A 78 -22.56 -4.44 -6.59
CA ASP A 78 -22.47 -4.98 -5.21
C ASP A 78 -21.04 -5.29 -4.73
N ARG A 79 -20.02 -4.74 -5.39
CA ARG A 79 -18.63 -5.07 -5.03
C ARG A 79 -18.16 -4.13 -3.93
N PRO A 80 -17.60 -4.66 -2.81
CA PRO A 80 -16.94 -3.80 -1.83
C PRO A 80 -15.96 -2.93 -2.58
N SER A 81 -15.87 -1.64 -2.23
CA SER A 81 -15.06 -0.65 -2.93
C SER A 81 -13.61 -1.14 -3.03
N ALA A 82 -13.32 -1.93 -4.08
CA ALA A 82 -12.08 -2.69 -4.27
C ALA A 82 -11.00 -1.75 -4.80
N SER A 83 -11.03 -0.49 -4.35
CA SER A 83 -10.27 0.63 -4.88
C SER A 83 -8.78 0.55 -4.59
N GLY A 84 -8.28 -0.58 -4.06
CA GLY A 84 -6.87 -0.69 -3.66
C GLY A 84 -6.26 -2.08 -3.60
N SER A 85 -7.00 -3.16 -3.32
CA SER A 85 -6.38 -4.47 -3.12
C SER A 85 -5.80 -5.03 -4.43
N ILE A 86 -4.49 -5.27 -4.45
CA ILE A 86 -3.81 -5.92 -5.58
C ILE A 86 -4.40 -7.31 -5.88
N GLU A 87 -4.91 -8.00 -4.85
CA GLU A 87 -5.49 -9.34 -4.98
C GLU A 87 -6.64 -9.37 -5.99
N LEU A 88 -7.60 -8.45 -5.79
CA LEU A 88 -8.84 -8.38 -6.55
C LEU A 88 -8.67 -7.70 -7.91
N ARG A 89 -7.61 -6.91 -8.08
CA ARG A 89 -7.43 -6.04 -9.25
C ARG A 89 -6.37 -6.53 -10.23
N ASP A 90 -5.31 -7.16 -9.73
CA ASP A 90 -4.16 -7.53 -10.55
C ASP A 90 -3.75 -9.00 -10.37
N PHE A 91 -3.89 -9.57 -9.17
CA PHE A 91 -3.48 -10.96 -8.92
C PHE A 91 -4.46 -11.95 -9.55
N ARG A 92 -5.71 -11.98 -9.07
CA ARG A 92 -6.74 -12.85 -9.61
C ARG A 92 -8.07 -12.09 -9.69
N PRO A 93 -8.23 -11.20 -10.68
CA PRO A 93 -9.46 -10.46 -10.86
C PRO A 93 -10.63 -11.37 -11.14
N ASP A 94 -11.83 -10.90 -10.81
CA ASP A 94 -13.06 -11.62 -11.12
C ASP A 94 -13.19 -11.84 -12.64
N PRO A 95 -13.33 -13.09 -13.11
CA PRO A 95 -13.44 -13.38 -14.54
C PRO A 95 -14.61 -12.69 -15.25
N LEU A 96 -15.73 -12.42 -14.57
CA LEU A 96 -16.87 -11.69 -15.15
C LEU A 96 -16.52 -10.23 -15.38
N VAL A 97 -15.90 -9.56 -14.41
CA VAL A 97 -15.43 -8.18 -14.56
C VAL A 97 -14.38 -8.09 -15.66
N LEU A 98 -13.41 -9.01 -15.66
CA LEU A 98 -12.34 -9.03 -16.66
C LEU A 98 -12.89 -9.22 -18.07
N ARG A 99 -13.88 -10.12 -18.24
CA ARG A 99 -14.59 -10.29 -19.52
C ARG A 99 -15.36 -9.05 -19.95
N SER A 100 -16.02 -8.34 -19.03
CA SER A 100 -16.69 -7.09 -19.36
C SER A 100 -15.69 -6.04 -19.85
N TRP A 101 -14.58 -5.83 -19.14
CA TRP A 101 -13.50 -4.93 -19.56
C TRP A 101 -12.90 -5.30 -20.93
N ALA A 102 -12.59 -6.59 -21.15
CA ALA A 102 -12.05 -7.04 -22.42
C ALA A 102 -13.03 -6.76 -23.58
N ARG A 103 -14.32 -7.06 -23.40
CA ARG A 103 -15.36 -6.84 -24.41
C ARG A 103 -15.54 -5.35 -24.71
N THR A 104 -15.65 -4.52 -23.68
CA THR A 104 -15.91 -3.08 -23.84
C THR A 104 -14.73 -2.36 -24.49
N ALA A 105 -13.51 -2.83 -24.23
CA ALA A 105 -12.27 -2.37 -24.85
C ALA A 105 -11.90 -3.08 -26.17
N ARG A 106 -12.74 -4.01 -26.66
CA ARG A 106 -12.50 -4.78 -27.90
C ARG A 106 -11.13 -5.51 -27.89
N LEU A 107 -10.83 -6.18 -26.78
CA LEU A 107 -9.66 -7.04 -26.58
C LEU A 107 -10.09 -8.50 -26.51
N LYS A 108 -9.20 -9.41 -26.88
CA LYS A 108 -9.38 -10.82 -26.55
C LYS A 108 -9.17 -10.98 -25.05
N ILE A 109 -10.01 -11.79 -24.39
CA ILE A 109 -9.86 -12.03 -22.95
C ILE A 109 -8.48 -12.59 -22.59
N ALA A 110 -7.88 -13.40 -23.47
CA ALA A 110 -6.53 -13.93 -23.29
C ALA A 110 -5.45 -12.83 -23.18
N GLU A 111 -5.61 -11.69 -23.88
CA GLU A 111 -4.68 -10.56 -23.81
C GLU A 111 -4.72 -9.91 -22.42
N VAL A 112 -5.92 -9.80 -21.85
CA VAL A 112 -6.12 -9.21 -20.51
C VAL A 112 -5.72 -10.22 -19.42
N GLU A 113 -6.03 -11.50 -19.59
CA GLU A 113 -5.62 -12.55 -18.65
C GLU A 113 -4.11 -12.75 -18.59
N ALA A 114 -3.38 -12.49 -19.67
CA ALA A 114 -1.91 -12.55 -19.70
C ALA A 114 -1.25 -11.50 -18.78
N MET A 115 -1.99 -10.45 -18.41
CA MET A 115 -1.52 -9.42 -17.47
C MET A 115 -1.66 -9.84 -16.00
N MET A 116 -2.51 -10.83 -15.69
CA MET A 116 -2.79 -11.26 -14.30
C MET A 116 -1.51 -11.73 -13.60
N LEU A 117 -1.27 -11.23 -12.40
CA LEU A 117 -0.08 -11.59 -11.62
C LEU A 117 -0.11 -13.06 -11.15
N SER A 118 -1.30 -13.68 -11.03
CA SER A 118 -1.40 -15.11 -10.73
C SER A 118 -0.97 -16.04 -11.88
N ARG A 119 -0.64 -15.49 -13.06
CA ARG A 119 -0.01 -16.25 -14.16
C ARG A 119 1.51 -16.37 -13.96
N SER A 120 2.07 -15.62 -13.02
CA SER A 120 3.47 -15.75 -12.59
C SER A 120 3.62 -16.91 -11.59
N VAL A 121 4.84 -17.45 -11.47
CA VAL A 121 5.21 -18.44 -10.45
C VAL A 121 5.13 -17.87 -9.02
N ARG A 122 5.13 -16.54 -8.89
CA ARG A 122 5.10 -15.83 -7.60
C ARG A 122 3.75 -15.98 -6.92
N SER A 123 3.76 -16.39 -5.66
CA SER A 123 2.55 -16.36 -4.83
C SER A 123 2.16 -14.93 -4.45
N ILE A 124 0.91 -14.73 -4.03
CA ILE A 124 0.41 -13.40 -3.64
C ILE A 124 1.23 -12.74 -2.51
N ALA A 125 1.87 -13.54 -1.67
CA ALA A 125 2.70 -13.05 -0.57
C ALA A 125 3.94 -12.27 -1.03
N TRP A 126 4.28 -12.30 -2.32
CA TRP A 126 5.40 -11.58 -2.93
C TRP A 126 4.97 -10.33 -3.70
N TYR A 127 3.72 -9.90 -3.53
CA TYR A 127 3.21 -8.64 -4.08
C TYR A 127 2.77 -7.68 -2.97
N VAL A 128 2.97 -6.38 -3.21
CA VAL A 128 2.57 -5.31 -2.30
C VAL A 128 1.05 -5.11 -2.38
N THR A 129 0.35 -5.33 -1.26
CA THR A 129 -1.11 -5.33 -1.18
C THR A 129 -1.72 -3.95 -1.33
N ASP A 130 -1.13 -2.93 -0.68
CA ASP A 130 -1.57 -1.54 -0.81
C ASP A 130 -0.75 -0.80 -1.86
N ARG A 131 -1.42 -0.33 -2.91
CA ARG A 131 -0.79 0.50 -3.96
C ARG A 131 -0.12 1.76 -3.44
N ARG A 132 -0.54 2.29 -2.29
CA ARG A 132 0.13 3.45 -1.67
C ARG A 132 1.58 3.16 -1.34
N GLU A 133 1.89 1.89 -1.08
CA GLU A 133 3.22 1.42 -0.72
C GLU A 133 3.99 0.85 -1.93
N GLN A 134 3.37 0.83 -3.12
CA GLN A 134 4.02 0.51 -4.38
C GLN A 134 4.80 1.75 -4.84
N GLY A 135 6.11 1.58 -4.97
CA GLY A 135 6.95 2.63 -5.52
C GLY A 135 6.78 2.73 -7.05
N THR A 136 7.02 3.91 -7.59
CA THR A 136 7.08 4.14 -9.04
C THR A 136 8.41 4.77 -9.43
N CYS A 137 8.85 4.61 -10.67
CA CYS A 137 10.02 5.31 -11.18
C CYS A 137 9.58 6.50 -12.03
N PRO A 138 9.78 7.76 -11.58
CA PRO A 138 9.38 8.91 -12.39
C PRO A 138 10.15 9.05 -13.70
N ASP A 139 11.42 8.63 -13.76
CA ASP A 139 12.19 8.68 -15.00
C ASP A 139 11.63 7.70 -16.07
N CYS A 140 11.13 6.52 -15.65
CA CYS A 140 10.35 5.64 -16.54
C CYS A 140 9.07 6.32 -17.07
N LEU A 141 8.40 7.11 -16.23
CA LEU A 141 7.17 7.81 -16.63
C LEU A 141 7.48 8.95 -17.61
N ASP A 142 8.55 9.71 -17.37
CA ASP A 142 9.05 10.73 -18.29
C ASP A 142 9.46 10.12 -19.65
N GLU A 143 10.09 8.94 -19.63
CA GLU A 143 10.39 8.23 -20.87
C GLU A 143 9.13 7.79 -21.61
N ASP A 144 8.10 7.32 -20.90
CA ASP A 144 6.81 6.99 -21.51
C ASP A 144 6.27 8.21 -22.29
N VAL A 145 6.30 9.40 -21.67
CA VAL A 145 5.95 10.68 -22.33
C VAL A 145 6.81 10.92 -23.57
N SER A 146 8.13 10.77 -23.44
CA SER A 146 9.08 11.12 -24.50
C SER A 146 8.88 10.33 -25.81
N VAL A 147 8.29 9.14 -25.71
CA VAL A 147 7.96 8.28 -26.86
C VAL A 147 6.47 8.32 -27.23
N GLY A 148 5.73 9.32 -26.77
CA GLY A 148 4.31 9.52 -27.08
C GLY A 148 3.38 8.51 -26.40
N ARG A 149 3.78 7.98 -25.23
CA ARG A 149 2.94 7.09 -24.42
C ARG A 149 2.39 7.84 -23.22
N ASP A 150 1.19 7.44 -22.85
CA ASP A 150 0.63 7.64 -21.52
C ASP A 150 1.54 7.01 -20.44
N HIS A 151 1.52 7.57 -19.24
CA HIS A 151 2.10 6.91 -18.06
C HIS A 151 1.46 5.54 -17.84
N TYR A 152 2.21 4.57 -17.32
CA TYR A 152 1.65 3.31 -16.83
C TYR A 152 2.46 2.72 -15.67
N LEU A 153 1.78 1.94 -14.84
CA LEU A 153 2.40 1.21 -13.73
C LEU A 153 2.81 -0.18 -14.17
N ARG A 154 4.10 -0.47 -14.00
CA ARG A 154 4.73 -1.72 -14.44
C ARG A 154 4.49 -2.82 -13.41
N ARG A 155 4.34 -4.06 -13.85
CA ARG A 155 4.11 -5.24 -12.98
C ARG A 155 5.23 -5.46 -11.98
N GLU A 156 6.48 -5.27 -12.40
CA GLU A 156 7.66 -5.42 -11.54
C GLU A 156 7.67 -4.49 -10.32
N TRP A 157 7.03 -3.32 -10.41
CA TRP A 157 6.92 -2.37 -9.30
C TRP A 157 5.98 -2.85 -8.19
N ALA A 158 5.15 -3.84 -8.49
CA ALA A 158 4.26 -4.45 -7.52
C ALA A 158 4.94 -5.50 -6.63
N HIS A 159 6.17 -5.93 -6.94
CA HIS A 159 6.84 -6.94 -6.13
C HIS A 159 7.35 -6.35 -4.81
N VAL A 160 7.39 -7.16 -3.76
CA VAL A 160 7.80 -6.73 -2.43
C VAL A 160 9.29 -6.40 -2.34
N GLU A 161 10.14 -7.07 -3.13
CA GLU A 161 11.59 -6.89 -3.17
C GLU A 161 12.05 -5.77 -4.12
N THR A 162 11.17 -5.30 -5.01
CA THR A 162 11.49 -4.20 -5.92
C THR A 162 11.51 -2.88 -5.17
N ALA A 163 12.71 -2.36 -4.90
CA ALA A 163 12.93 -1.04 -4.31
C ALA A 163 13.64 -0.05 -5.25
N VAL A 164 14.32 -0.57 -6.27
CA VAL A 164 15.12 0.19 -7.22
C VAL A 164 14.61 -0.08 -8.62
N CYS A 165 14.50 0.98 -9.43
CA CYS A 165 14.29 0.81 -10.86
C CYS A 165 15.56 0.26 -11.51
N ARG A 166 15.46 -0.92 -12.15
CA ARG A 166 16.60 -1.53 -12.86
C ARG A 166 17.10 -0.70 -14.03
N LYS A 167 16.18 -0.02 -14.73
CA LYS A 167 16.48 0.79 -15.91
C LYS A 167 17.22 2.08 -15.55
N HIS A 168 16.68 2.85 -14.60
CA HIS A 168 17.20 4.17 -14.24
C HIS A 168 18.14 4.16 -13.03
N ARG A 169 18.28 3.01 -12.36
CA ARG A 169 19.16 2.83 -11.19
C ARG A 169 18.88 3.86 -10.09
N CYS A 170 17.60 4.08 -9.80
CA CYS A 170 17.14 5.01 -8.78
C CYS A 170 16.16 4.31 -7.84
N MET A 171 16.08 4.76 -6.58
CA MET A 171 15.04 4.27 -5.68
C MET A 171 13.65 4.58 -6.26
N LEU A 172 12.72 3.63 -6.15
CA LEU A 172 11.32 3.88 -6.47
C LEU A 172 10.73 4.90 -5.49
N GLN A 173 9.71 5.63 -5.92
CA GLN A 173 9.06 6.70 -5.16
C GLN A 173 7.63 6.31 -4.79
N ASP A 174 7.33 6.34 -3.50
CA ASP A 174 6.00 6.12 -2.91
C ASP A 174 5.42 7.41 -2.29
N TRP A 175 5.97 8.56 -2.68
CA TRP A 175 5.61 9.89 -2.19
C TRP A 175 5.61 10.92 -3.32
N CYS A 176 4.88 12.01 -3.14
CA CYS A 176 4.92 13.13 -4.09
C CYS A 176 6.20 13.96 -3.91
N GLY A 177 6.99 14.13 -4.98
CA GLY A 177 8.16 15.01 -4.96
C GLY A 177 7.88 16.51 -4.78
N HIS A 178 6.60 16.93 -4.86
CA HIS A 178 6.20 18.32 -4.65
C HIS A 178 5.66 18.59 -3.24
N CYS A 179 4.66 17.83 -2.79
CA CYS A 179 4.02 18.05 -1.48
C CYS A 179 4.38 17.01 -0.41
N PHE A 180 5.23 16.02 -0.74
CA PHE A 180 5.65 14.92 0.14
C PHE A 180 4.53 14.02 0.66
N ALA A 181 3.29 14.22 0.19
CA ALA A 181 2.18 13.34 0.53
C ALA A 181 2.44 11.95 -0.02
N ARG A 182 2.16 10.94 0.81
CA ARG A 182 2.10 9.51 0.43
C ARG A 182 0.70 9.11 -0.03
N ASP A 183 -0.08 10.10 -0.46
CA ASP A 183 -1.44 9.90 -0.95
C ASP A 183 -1.43 9.07 -2.24
N ARG A 184 -2.56 8.43 -2.53
CA ARG A 184 -2.72 7.62 -3.76
C ARG A 184 -2.46 8.50 -4.99
N PHE A 185 -1.47 8.12 -5.78
CA PHE A 185 -1.37 8.58 -7.16
C PHE A 185 -2.58 8.10 -7.95
N ARG A 186 -3.08 8.94 -8.85
CA ARG A 186 -4.19 8.61 -9.74
C ARG A 186 -3.86 9.03 -11.17
N PHE A 187 -4.52 8.42 -12.14
CA PHE A 187 -4.44 8.85 -13.52
C PHE A 187 -5.41 9.99 -13.78
N GLU A 188 -4.95 11.01 -14.49
CA GLU A 188 -5.76 12.10 -15.00
C GLU A 188 -5.44 12.30 -16.49
N CYS A 189 -6.47 12.60 -17.29
CA CYS A 189 -6.28 12.90 -18.71
C CYS A 189 -5.85 14.36 -18.86
N ILE A 190 -4.59 14.58 -19.22
CA ILE A 190 -3.99 15.91 -19.45
C ILE A 190 -3.57 15.98 -20.91
N ALA A 191 -4.10 16.94 -21.66
CA ALA A 191 -3.78 17.13 -23.09
C ALA A 191 -3.88 15.83 -23.91
N GLU A 192 -4.96 15.07 -23.72
CA GLU A 192 -5.19 13.78 -24.38
C GLU A 192 -4.17 12.68 -24.02
N GLU A 193 -3.49 12.80 -22.89
CA GLU A 193 -2.57 11.78 -22.38
C GLU A 193 -2.92 11.42 -20.93
N ALA A 194 -2.90 10.12 -20.60
CA ALA A 194 -3.10 9.67 -19.24
C ALA A 194 -1.80 9.89 -18.45
N ARG A 195 -1.85 10.82 -17.50
CA ARG A 195 -0.71 11.20 -16.65
C ARG A 195 -0.97 10.79 -15.21
N LEU A 196 0.06 10.23 -14.59
CA LEU A 196 0.04 9.92 -13.16
C LEU A 196 0.25 11.22 -12.38
N ILE A 197 -0.67 11.54 -11.49
CA ILE A 197 -0.66 12.77 -10.69
C ILE A 197 -0.83 12.46 -9.21
N CYS A 198 -0.35 13.36 -8.35
CA CYS A 198 -0.53 13.27 -6.91
C CYS A 198 -2.01 13.43 -6.53
N GLY A 199 -2.52 12.50 -5.71
CA GLY A 199 -3.87 12.56 -5.16
C GLY A 199 -4.18 13.85 -4.40
N HIS A 200 -3.17 14.40 -3.72
CA HIS A 200 -3.28 15.55 -2.82
C HIS A 200 -3.19 16.91 -3.54
N CYS A 201 -2.09 17.13 -4.26
CA CYS A 201 -1.77 18.43 -4.85
C CYS A 201 -2.00 18.49 -6.36
N SER A 202 -2.47 17.39 -6.97
CA SER A 202 -2.70 17.24 -8.42
C SER A 202 -1.47 17.52 -9.30
N THR A 203 -0.28 17.59 -8.72
CA THR A 203 0.97 17.75 -9.49
C THR A 203 1.31 16.44 -10.20
N ALA A 204 1.66 16.53 -11.49
CA ALA A 204 2.14 15.39 -12.26
C ALA A 204 3.42 14.80 -11.65
N VAL A 205 3.52 13.47 -11.68
CA VAL A 205 4.75 12.78 -11.33
C VAL A 205 5.76 13.02 -12.44
N LEU A 206 6.89 13.63 -12.10
CA LEU A 206 7.97 13.96 -13.01
C LEU A 206 9.31 13.48 -12.43
N GLY A 207 10.21 13.06 -13.30
CA GLY A 207 11.59 12.72 -13.00
C GLY A 207 12.50 13.94 -12.88
N GLY A 208 13.81 13.70 -13.03
CA GLY A 208 14.81 14.77 -13.13
C GLY A 208 15.20 15.46 -11.81
N GLN A 209 14.65 15.06 -10.66
CA GLN A 209 15.25 15.40 -9.38
C GLN A 209 16.56 14.62 -9.23
N LYS A 210 17.72 15.29 -9.34
CA LYS A 210 19.03 14.67 -9.08
C LYS A 210 19.01 14.02 -7.70
N LYS A 211 18.87 12.70 -7.66
CA LYS A 211 18.92 11.95 -6.40
C LYS A 211 20.37 11.81 -5.97
N VAL A 212 20.66 12.35 -4.78
CA VAL A 212 21.93 12.14 -4.08
C VAL A 212 21.84 10.79 -3.36
N GLU A 213 21.65 9.71 -4.11
CA GLU A 213 21.69 8.36 -3.57
C GLU A 213 23.07 7.76 -3.86
N GLY A 214 23.69 7.13 -2.86
CA GLY A 214 24.98 6.51 -3.04
C GLY A 214 24.86 5.34 -4.02
N THR A 215 25.63 5.39 -5.11
CA THR A 215 25.66 4.36 -6.17
C THR A 215 25.82 2.96 -5.58
N ALA A 216 26.68 2.79 -4.57
CA ALA A 216 26.89 1.52 -3.88
C ALA A 216 25.62 0.92 -3.26
N THR A 217 24.75 1.74 -2.64
CA THR A 217 23.49 1.26 -2.05
C THR A 217 22.54 0.75 -3.12
N VAL A 218 22.41 1.50 -4.22
CA VAL A 218 21.58 1.14 -5.38
C VAL A 218 22.08 -0.17 -5.98
N ASP A 219 23.38 -0.30 -6.17
CA ASP A 219 24.03 -1.49 -6.73
C ASP A 219 23.78 -2.72 -5.84
N PHE A 220 23.96 -2.57 -4.53
CA PHE A 220 23.68 -3.62 -3.55
C PHE A 220 22.21 -4.07 -3.60
N LEU A 221 21.27 -3.12 -3.59
CA LEU A 221 19.84 -3.44 -3.65
C LEU A 221 19.47 -4.13 -4.97
N LEU A 222 20.06 -3.73 -6.09
CA LEU A 222 19.84 -4.40 -7.38
C LEU A 222 20.34 -5.86 -7.37
N MET A 223 21.52 -6.12 -6.80
CA MET A 223 22.04 -7.47 -6.64
C MET A 223 21.14 -8.31 -5.72
N LEU A 224 20.74 -7.74 -4.58
CA LEU A 224 19.86 -8.40 -3.62
C LEU A 224 18.49 -8.74 -4.23
N THR A 225 17.86 -7.80 -4.95
CA THR A 225 16.59 -8.04 -5.66
C THR A 225 16.76 -9.17 -6.69
N ALA A 226 17.89 -9.23 -7.41
CA ALA A 226 18.13 -10.29 -8.39
C ALA A 226 18.28 -11.69 -7.75
N GLU A 227 18.95 -11.79 -6.61
CA GLU A 227 19.12 -13.05 -5.86
C GLU A 227 17.78 -13.53 -5.26
N ILE A 228 17.02 -12.61 -4.66
CA ILE A 228 15.66 -12.91 -4.17
C ILE A 228 14.75 -13.36 -5.32
N ASP A 229 14.83 -12.70 -6.47
CA ASP A 229 14.07 -13.09 -7.67
C ASP A 229 14.43 -14.50 -8.14
N ALA A 230 15.72 -14.84 -8.16
CA ALA A 230 16.18 -16.18 -8.52
C ALA A 230 15.67 -17.26 -7.56
N ALA A 231 15.66 -16.96 -6.25
CA ALA A 231 15.10 -17.85 -5.23
C ALA A 231 13.58 -18.03 -5.38
N ILE A 232 12.83 -16.95 -5.66
CA ILE A 232 11.38 -17.00 -5.87
C ILE A 232 11.03 -17.83 -7.11
N GLU A 233 11.81 -17.69 -8.18
CA GLU A 233 11.58 -18.41 -9.44
C GLU A 233 12.09 -19.85 -9.42
N GLY A 234 12.65 -20.30 -8.29
CA GLY A 234 13.16 -21.67 -8.12
C GLY A 234 14.41 -21.97 -8.94
N ARG A 235 15.15 -20.93 -9.37
CA ARG A 235 16.41 -21.07 -10.12
C ARG A 235 17.58 -21.42 -9.20
N GLU A 236 17.47 -21.04 -7.93
CA GLU A 236 18.35 -21.46 -6.84
C GLU A 236 17.66 -22.62 -6.11
N GLY A 237 18.38 -23.71 -5.83
CA GLY A 237 17.82 -24.97 -5.32
C GLY A 237 16.82 -24.83 -4.16
N GLY A 238 15.98 -25.86 -3.98
CA GLY A 238 14.69 -25.83 -3.26
C GLY A 238 14.64 -25.48 -1.77
N GLY A 239 15.59 -24.73 -1.21
CA GLY A 239 15.57 -24.23 0.18
C GLY A 239 15.81 -22.73 0.35
N ALA A 240 16.39 -22.03 -0.64
CA ALA A 240 16.78 -20.61 -0.51
C ALA A 240 15.58 -19.70 -0.17
N LEU A 241 14.45 -19.90 -0.87
CA LEU A 241 13.22 -19.16 -0.62
C LEU A 241 12.67 -19.38 0.80
N ASP A 242 12.79 -20.58 1.34
CA ASP A 242 12.33 -20.90 2.68
C ASP A 242 13.25 -20.33 3.76
N GLU A 243 14.55 -20.24 3.48
CA GLU A 243 15.49 -19.50 4.34
C GLU A 243 15.13 -18.01 4.42
N ILE A 244 14.83 -17.40 3.28
CA ILE A 244 14.40 -16.00 3.18
C ILE A 244 13.13 -15.78 4.01
N LYS A 245 12.11 -16.64 3.85
CA LYS A 245 10.89 -16.58 4.66
C LYS A 245 11.18 -16.72 6.15
N ALA A 246 11.98 -17.70 6.55
CA ALA A 246 12.34 -17.92 7.95
C ALA A 246 13.09 -16.71 8.56
N ALA A 247 13.93 -16.03 7.78
CA ALA A 247 14.61 -14.81 8.18
C ALA A 247 13.62 -13.65 8.36
N ILE A 248 12.71 -13.43 7.40
CA ILE A 248 11.65 -12.40 7.51
C ILE A 248 10.81 -12.63 8.75
N GLU A 249 10.34 -13.86 8.98
CA GLU A 249 9.51 -14.15 10.15
C GLU A 249 10.27 -14.00 11.47
N THR A 250 11.56 -14.37 11.50
CA THR A 250 12.42 -14.13 12.66
C THR A 250 12.51 -12.64 12.96
N LEU A 251 12.83 -11.81 11.96
CA LEU A 251 12.96 -10.36 12.10
C LEU A 251 11.68 -9.70 12.62
N TRP A 252 10.52 -10.16 12.15
CA TRP A 252 9.23 -9.57 12.52
C TRP A 252 8.56 -10.25 13.73
N SER A 253 9.20 -11.27 14.32
CA SER A 253 8.69 -11.90 15.55
C SER A 253 8.96 -11.06 16.80
N PRO A 254 8.05 -11.06 17.78
CA PRO A 254 8.18 -10.26 18.97
C PRO A 254 9.35 -10.73 19.84
N SER A 255 10.16 -9.78 20.28
CA SER A 255 11.23 -10.03 21.25
C SER A 255 10.65 -10.21 22.66
N GLN A 256 11.30 -11.08 23.45
CA GLN A 256 10.85 -11.40 24.81
C GLN A 256 10.96 -10.22 25.80
N THR A 257 11.78 -9.20 25.49
CA THR A 257 12.10 -8.10 26.41
C THR A 257 11.03 -7.00 26.45
N ASN A 258 10.29 -6.75 25.36
CA ASN A 258 9.25 -5.72 25.34
C ASN A 258 8.15 -5.93 24.28
N GLY A 259 8.11 -7.09 23.61
CA GLY A 259 7.14 -7.40 22.56
C GLY A 259 7.37 -6.69 21.22
N LYS A 260 8.38 -5.82 21.08
CA LYS A 260 8.75 -5.22 19.79
C LYS A 260 9.41 -6.27 18.88
N PRO A 261 9.25 -6.17 17.56
CA PRO A 261 9.87 -7.13 16.64
C PRO A 261 11.39 -7.05 16.69
N PHE A 262 12.06 -8.16 16.41
CA PHE A 262 13.54 -8.26 16.40
C PHE A 262 14.24 -7.23 15.49
N ILE A 263 13.62 -6.87 14.37
CA ILE A 263 14.10 -5.85 13.44
C ILE A 263 14.27 -4.48 14.12
N ALA A 264 13.52 -4.18 15.18
CA ALA A 264 13.59 -2.91 15.91
C ALA A 264 14.90 -2.72 16.69
N TRP A 265 15.68 -3.77 16.83
CA TRP A 265 16.91 -3.81 17.64
C TRP A 265 18.18 -3.84 16.78
N LEU A 266 18.03 -3.85 15.46
CA LEU A 266 19.16 -3.76 14.53
C LEU A 266 19.73 -2.35 14.51
N ASP A 267 21.05 -2.25 14.34
CA ASP A 267 21.73 -0.98 14.12
C ASP A 267 21.65 -0.56 12.63
N LEU A 268 20.42 -0.49 12.11
CA LEU A 268 20.12 -0.01 10.77
C LEU A 268 19.48 1.39 10.86
N LYS A 269 19.73 2.22 9.84
CA LYS A 269 19.01 3.50 9.71
C LYS A 269 17.54 3.21 9.43
N PHE A 270 16.71 3.31 10.47
CA PHE A 270 15.28 3.08 10.33
C PHE A 270 14.57 4.22 9.59
N PRO A 271 13.50 3.91 8.84
CA PRO A 271 12.66 4.94 8.25
C PRO A 271 12.02 5.80 9.33
N PHE A 272 11.76 7.06 9.02
CA PHE A 272 10.98 7.94 9.90
C PHE A 272 9.56 7.40 10.08
N GLY A 273 9.09 7.33 11.33
CA GLY A 273 7.73 6.88 11.65
C GLY A 273 7.71 5.87 12.79
N ARG A 274 6.51 5.35 13.08
CA ARG A 274 6.37 4.23 14.03
C ARG A 274 6.74 2.93 13.33
N ILE A 275 7.36 2.03 14.08
CA ILE A 275 7.52 0.63 13.65
C ILE A 275 6.11 0.07 13.42
N PRO A 276 5.83 -0.51 12.24
CA PRO A 276 4.53 -1.09 11.95
C PRO A 276 4.16 -2.12 13.03
N ALA A 277 2.95 -1.98 13.58
CA ALA A 277 2.40 -2.98 14.49
C ALA A 277 2.05 -4.21 13.66
N PHE A 278 2.59 -5.37 14.04
CA PHE A 278 2.42 -6.61 13.28
C PHE A 278 2.00 -7.75 14.20
N THR A 279 1.03 -8.53 13.74
CA THR A 279 0.60 -9.79 14.36
C THR A 279 1.10 -10.94 13.50
N ALA A 280 1.72 -11.96 14.13
CA ALA A 280 2.56 -12.98 13.53
C ALA A 280 1.94 -13.89 12.43
N ARG A 281 0.74 -13.60 11.92
CA ARG A 281 -0.06 -14.52 11.07
C ARG A 281 -0.04 -14.22 9.56
N SER A 282 0.60 -13.16 9.08
CA SER A 282 0.67 -12.82 7.64
C SER A 282 2.08 -12.41 7.20
N ASN A 283 2.45 -12.54 5.91
CA ASN A 283 3.76 -12.03 5.47
C ASN A 283 3.81 -10.50 5.70
N PRO A 284 4.68 -9.97 6.59
CA PRO A 284 4.67 -8.54 6.91
C PRO A 284 4.93 -7.68 5.68
N LEU A 285 5.76 -8.16 4.74
CA LEU A 285 6.24 -7.41 3.58
C LEU A 285 5.13 -6.84 2.70
N VAL A 286 3.98 -7.51 2.60
CA VAL A 286 2.90 -7.11 1.69
C VAL A 286 2.22 -5.81 2.11
N CYS A 287 2.36 -5.41 3.37
CA CYS A 287 1.75 -4.20 3.95
C CYS A 287 2.78 -3.15 4.38
N LEU A 288 4.09 -3.43 4.24
CA LEU A 288 5.12 -2.49 4.62
C LEU A 288 5.27 -1.39 3.55
N SER A 289 5.48 -0.17 4.02
CA SER A 289 5.98 0.92 3.18
C SER A 289 7.29 0.55 2.51
N LEU A 290 7.60 1.15 1.36
CA LEU A 290 8.83 0.90 0.64
C LEU A 290 10.10 1.04 1.51
N PRO A 291 10.27 2.09 2.35
CA PRO A 291 11.42 2.17 3.27
C PRO A 291 11.53 0.99 4.24
N TRP A 292 10.42 0.51 4.79
CA TRP A 292 10.41 -0.64 5.70
C TRP A 292 10.66 -1.97 4.97
N ARG A 293 10.24 -2.10 3.70
CA ARG A 293 10.61 -3.25 2.85
C ARG A 293 12.12 -3.28 2.61
N ILE A 294 12.72 -2.13 2.27
CA ILE A 294 14.18 -2.00 2.07
C ILE A 294 14.94 -2.43 3.33
N VAL A 295 14.60 -1.87 4.50
CA VAL A 295 15.27 -2.22 5.75
C VAL A 295 15.09 -3.71 6.11
N THR A 296 13.91 -4.28 5.84
CA THR A 296 13.68 -5.71 6.03
C THR A 296 14.61 -6.54 5.15
N PHE A 297 14.69 -6.24 3.85
CA PHE A 297 15.55 -7.00 2.95
C PHE A 297 17.03 -6.79 3.22
N MET A 298 17.46 -5.59 3.63
CA MET A 298 18.84 -5.37 4.10
C MET A 298 19.17 -6.25 5.32
N ALA A 299 18.25 -6.37 6.28
CA ALA A 299 18.41 -7.22 7.45
C ALA A 299 18.43 -8.72 7.09
N VAL A 300 17.54 -9.16 6.18
CA VAL A 300 17.55 -10.53 5.66
C VAL A 300 18.87 -10.83 4.96
N ALA A 301 19.34 -9.92 4.11
CA ALA A 301 20.60 -10.04 3.41
C ALA A 301 21.77 -10.18 4.40
N GLN A 302 21.82 -9.35 5.45
CA GLN A 302 22.84 -9.47 6.50
C GLN A 302 22.79 -10.83 7.21
N LEU A 303 21.58 -11.31 7.56
CA LEU A 303 21.40 -12.57 8.29
C LEU A 303 21.84 -13.78 7.47
N LEU A 304 21.47 -13.83 6.20
CA LEU A 304 21.71 -14.96 5.30
C LEU A 304 22.95 -14.79 4.41
N ASP A 305 23.64 -13.65 4.52
CA ASP A 305 24.75 -13.23 3.66
C ASP A 305 24.39 -13.14 2.16
N LEU A 306 23.14 -12.82 1.84
CA LEU A 306 22.70 -12.61 0.45
C LEU A 306 23.46 -11.43 -0.16
N ALA A 307 23.82 -11.53 -1.42
CA ALA A 307 24.57 -10.54 -2.16
C ALA A 307 25.86 -10.09 -1.43
N GLN A 308 26.48 -10.99 -0.66
CA GLN A 308 27.66 -10.73 0.17
C GLN A 308 27.45 -9.58 1.17
N ALA A 309 26.22 -9.42 1.67
CA ALA A 309 25.82 -8.29 2.52
C ALA A 309 26.70 -8.13 3.76
N ARG A 310 27.27 -9.20 4.32
CA ARG A 310 28.13 -9.10 5.51
C ARG A 310 29.43 -8.35 5.25
N GLN A 311 29.90 -8.28 4.00
CA GLN A 311 31.07 -7.45 3.63
C GLN A 311 30.77 -5.95 3.76
N TRP A 312 29.50 -5.56 3.60
CA TRP A 312 29.08 -4.16 3.58
C TRP A 312 28.42 -3.72 4.89
N LEU A 313 27.61 -4.59 5.49
CA LEU A 313 26.84 -4.33 6.72
C LEU A 313 27.50 -4.89 7.99
N GLY A 314 28.56 -5.70 7.85
CA GLY A 314 29.13 -6.47 8.95
C GLY A 314 28.28 -7.68 9.34
N PRO A 315 28.76 -8.52 10.29
CA PRO A 315 28.03 -9.68 10.75
C PRO A 315 26.74 -9.28 11.48
N PRO A 316 25.67 -10.09 11.40
CA PRO A 316 24.47 -9.85 12.18
C PRO A 316 24.74 -10.03 13.68
N PRO A 317 23.93 -9.41 14.55
CA PRO A 317 24.00 -9.67 15.98
C PRO A 317 23.77 -11.15 16.33
N SER A 318 24.60 -11.71 17.22
CA SER A 318 24.57 -13.14 17.59
C SER A 318 23.25 -13.62 18.20
N TYR A 319 22.43 -12.71 18.74
CA TYR A 319 21.09 -13.06 19.23
C TYR A 319 20.13 -13.40 18.09
N LEU A 320 20.24 -12.73 16.93
CA LEU A 320 19.40 -13.01 15.76
C LEU A 320 19.79 -14.31 15.09
N GLU A 321 21.09 -14.60 14.99
CA GLU A 321 21.56 -15.87 14.44
C GLU A 321 21.04 -17.06 15.26
N ARG A 322 21.08 -16.92 16.60
CA ARG A 322 20.50 -17.92 17.51
C ARG A 322 19.00 -18.08 17.33
N GLU A 323 18.27 -16.97 17.17
CA GLU A 323 16.81 -17.04 17.00
C GLU A 323 16.41 -17.66 15.66
N LEU A 324 17.11 -17.31 14.58
CA LEU A 324 16.91 -17.93 13.27
C LEU A 324 17.21 -19.44 13.34
N ALA A 325 18.30 -19.83 13.99
CA ALA A 325 18.65 -21.25 14.18
C ALA A 325 17.64 -21.99 15.06
N ASN A 326 17.09 -21.35 16.10
CA ASN A 326 16.00 -21.90 16.92
C ASN A 326 14.75 -22.13 16.08
N ARG A 327 14.38 -21.17 15.23
CA ARG A 327 13.22 -21.28 14.34
C ARG A 327 13.40 -22.40 13.32
N LYS A 328 14.56 -22.47 12.63
CA LYS A 328 14.88 -23.57 11.70
C LYS A 328 14.76 -24.94 12.37
N ARG A 329 15.19 -25.07 13.64
CA ARG A 329 15.02 -26.30 14.43
C ARG A 329 13.56 -26.64 14.74
N LYS A 330 12.73 -25.66 15.06
CA LYS A 330 11.29 -25.86 15.37
C LYS A 330 10.44 -26.16 14.13
N SER A 331 10.88 -25.75 12.94
CA SER A 331 10.20 -26.00 11.67
C SER A 331 10.46 -27.39 11.07
N LEU A 332 11.41 -28.17 11.60
CA LEU A 332 11.60 -29.58 11.25
C LEU A 332 10.46 -30.43 11.83
N PRO A 333 9.92 -31.44 11.12
CA PRO A 333 8.84 -32.26 11.64
C PRO A 333 9.28 -33.02 12.89
N GLN A 334 8.87 -32.55 14.06
CA GLN A 334 9.00 -33.31 15.30
C GLN A 334 7.76 -34.20 15.41
N ALA A 335 7.97 -35.52 15.43
CA ALA A 335 6.92 -36.48 15.71
C ALA A 335 6.29 -36.17 17.08
N ALA A 336 4.97 -36.00 17.06
CA ALA A 336 3.99 -35.94 18.15
C ALA A 336 4.48 -35.53 19.55
N GLU A 337 3.95 -34.42 20.04
CA GLU A 337 2.92 -34.46 21.10
C GLU A 337 2.19 -33.12 21.08
N THR A 338 0.88 -33.16 20.89
CA THR A 338 -0.01 -32.01 21.08
C THR A 338 -0.25 -31.78 22.57
N PRO A 339 0.15 -30.64 23.15
CA PRO A 339 -0.58 -30.09 24.27
C PRO A 339 -1.72 -29.25 23.67
N HIS A 340 -2.95 -29.64 23.98
CA HIS A 340 -4.10 -28.77 23.83
C HIS A 340 -3.86 -27.49 24.65
N SER A 341 -3.48 -26.40 23.98
CA SER A 341 -3.53 -25.08 24.60
C SER A 341 -4.95 -24.54 24.41
N VAL A 342 -5.64 -24.42 25.54
CA VAL A 342 -6.95 -23.82 25.69
C VAL A 342 -6.91 -22.43 25.05
N GLY A 343 -7.76 -22.23 24.04
CA GLY A 343 -7.92 -20.95 23.38
C GLY A 343 -8.30 -19.88 24.40
N THR A 344 -7.36 -18.99 24.69
CA THR A 344 -7.70 -17.71 25.30
C THR A 344 -8.31 -16.88 24.20
N LEU A 345 -9.63 -16.67 24.29
CA LEU A 345 -10.38 -15.78 23.44
C LEU A 345 -9.84 -14.37 23.71
N GLU A 346 -8.96 -13.87 22.84
CA GLU A 346 -8.45 -12.51 22.91
C GLU A 346 -9.63 -11.55 22.72
N THR A 347 -10.09 -10.99 23.82
CA THR A 347 -11.01 -9.87 23.85
C THR A 347 -10.39 -8.74 23.04
N LEU A 348 -11.06 -8.33 21.96
CA LEU A 348 -10.82 -7.06 21.29
C LEU A 348 -10.51 -5.98 22.34
N PRO A 349 -9.44 -5.17 22.17
CA PRO A 349 -9.18 -4.09 23.10
C PRO A 349 -10.44 -3.22 23.14
N LYS A 350 -11.11 -3.17 24.31
CA LYS A 350 -12.30 -2.34 24.49
C LYS A 350 -11.91 -0.91 24.19
N LEU A 351 -12.32 -0.45 23.00
CA LEU A 351 -12.23 0.97 22.64
C LEU A 351 -13.06 1.73 23.67
N ARG A 352 -12.51 2.84 24.18
CA ARG A 352 -13.24 3.69 25.12
C ARG A 352 -14.53 4.17 24.46
N PRO A 353 -15.64 4.25 25.19
CA PRO A 353 -16.86 4.88 24.69
C PRO A 353 -16.59 6.33 24.26
N ASP A 354 -17.23 6.78 23.18
CA ASP A 354 -17.05 8.13 22.63
C ASP A 354 -17.32 9.24 23.65
N ILE A 355 -18.15 8.96 24.66
CA ILE A 355 -18.45 9.92 25.74
C ILE A 355 -17.24 10.19 26.64
N GLU A 356 -16.36 9.20 26.85
CA GLU A 356 -15.12 9.39 27.61
C GLU A 356 -14.13 10.25 26.81
N TYR A 357 -14.05 10.04 25.50
CA TYR A 357 -13.24 10.89 24.63
C TYR A 357 -13.76 12.33 24.60
N HIS A 358 -15.08 12.51 24.59
CA HIS A 358 -15.71 13.82 24.64
C HIS A 358 -15.41 14.54 25.95
N GLN A 359 -15.58 13.86 27.10
CA GLN A 359 -15.27 14.43 28.42
C GLN A 359 -13.79 14.77 28.56
N LEU A 360 -12.90 13.92 28.05
CA LEU A 360 -11.45 14.19 28.05
C LEU A 360 -11.13 15.41 27.19
N ALA A 361 -11.76 15.54 26.02
CA ALA A 361 -11.60 16.71 25.16
C ALA A 361 -12.08 17.99 25.87
N GLU A 362 -13.24 17.97 26.51
CA GLU A 362 -13.76 19.12 27.26
C GLU A 362 -12.84 19.52 28.44
N GLN A 363 -12.32 18.55 29.18
CA GLN A 363 -11.37 18.80 30.28
C GLN A 363 -10.05 19.41 29.78
N ILE A 364 -9.53 18.90 28.65
CA ILE A 364 -8.33 19.46 28.02
C ILE A 364 -8.59 20.90 27.56
N LEU A 365 -9.73 21.16 26.89
CA LEU A 365 -10.11 22.48 26.40
C LEU A 365 -10.35 23.49 27.55
N ALA A 366 -10.82 23.02 28.70
CA ALA A 366 -11.04 23.84 29.89
C ALA A 366 -9.76 24.15 30.68
N SER A 367 -8.68 23.38 30.48
CA SER A 367 -7.43 23.51 31.23
C SER A 367 -6.73 24.86 31.03
N GLN A 368 -6.06 25.36 32.08
CA GLN A 368 -5.27 26.60 32.00
C GLN A 368 -4.09 26.45 31.03
N ASP A 369 -3.54 25.24 30.90
CA ASP A 369 -2.49 24.92 29.94
C ASP A 369 -2.96 25.09 28.49
N TRP A 370 -4.19 24.67 28.18
CA TRP A 370 -4.80 24.90 26.86
C TRP A 370 -5.06 26.37 26.58
N LYS A 371 -5.54 27.12 27.58
CA LYS A 371 -5.76 28.56 27.47
C LYS A 371 -4.45 29.32 27.24
N ALA A 372 -3.37 28.93 27.91
CA ALA A 372 -2.02 29.48 27.69
C ALA A 372 -1.43 29.15 26.31
N MET A 373 -1.85 28.05 25.68
CA MET A 373 -1.41 27.62 24.35
C MET A 373 -2.00 28.45 23.21
N SER A 374 -3.12 29.13 23.43
CA SER A 374 -3.77 29.99 22.43
C SER A 374 -2.90 31.18 21.98
N ALA A 375 -1.93 31.59 22.79
CA ALA A 375 -1.00 32.69 22.52
C ALA A 375 0.29 32.27 21.76
N ILE A 376 0.55 30.96 21.58
CA ILE A 376 1.78 30.44 20.95
C ILE A 376 1.48 30.01 19.51
N LYS A 377 2.32 30.43 18.54
CA LYS A 377 2.22 30.09 17.11
C LYS A 377 3.40 29.24 16.63
N GLY A 378 3.16 28.44 15.58
CA GLY A 378 4.19 27.65 14.88
C GLY A 378 4.62 26.36 15.60
N SER A 379 5.72 25.74 15.16
CA SER A 379 6.16 24.37 15.54
C SER A 379 6.42 24.13 17.05
N SER A 380 6.52 25.20 17.84
CA SER A 380 6.61 25.12 19.30
C SER A 380 5.26 24.75 19.94
N ARG A 381 4.16 25.21 19.31
CA ARG A 381 2.79 24.86 19.70
C ARG A 381 2.56 23.37 19.52
N ASP A 382 2.91 22.80 18.38
CA ASP A 382 2.64 21.39 18.06
C ASP A 382 3.40 20.42 18.99
N ARG A 383 4.65 20.76 19.35
CA ARG A 383 5.44 19.97 20.32
C ARG A 383 4.90 20.04 21.74
N LYS A 384 4.33 21.17 22.14
CA LYS A 384 3.73 21.32 23.48
C LYS A 384 2.34 20.67 23.52
N LEU A 385 1.59 20.72 22.41
CA LEU A 385 0.34 19.97 22.20
C LEU A 385 0.56 18.46 22.35
N GLY A 386 1.55 17.90 21.64
CA GLY A 386 1.85 16.47 21.71
C GLY A 386 2.27 15.99 23.11
N ARG A 387 2.92 16.86 23.90
CA ARG A 387 3.28 16.56 25.30
C ARG A 387 2.07 16.54 26.22
N LEU A 388 1.16 17.51 26.11
CA LEU A 388 -0.09 17.55 26.89
C LEU A 388 -0.99 16.36 26.55
N MET A 389 -1.14 16.01 25.28
CA MET A 389 -1.88 14.81 24.86
C MET A 389 -1.28 13.54 25.47
N SER A 390 0.06 13.42 25.46
CA SER A 390 0.74 12.26 26.03
C SER A 390 0.63 12.19 27.56
N GLN A 391 0.55 13.33 28.25
CA GLN A 391 0.37 13.40 29.71
C GLN A 391 -1.07 13.04 30.12
N ALA A 392 -2.08 13.58 29.44
CA ALA A 392 -3.49 13.25 29.69
C ALA A 392 -3.78 11.75 29.50
N LEU A 393 -3.15 11.12 28.52
CA LEU A 393 -3.27 9.67 28.28
C LEU A 393 -2.55 8.82 29.34
N LYS A 394 -1.57 9.39 30.07
CA LYS A 394 -0.79 8.69 31.10
C LYS A 394 -1.38 8.84 32.51
N SER A 395 -1.98 9.98 32.84
CA SER A 395 -2.48 10.29 34.20
C SER A 395 -3.60 9.37 34.69
N GLU A 396 -4.32 8.67 33.81
CA GLU A 396 -5.38 7.73 34.23
C GLU A 396 -4.94 6.27 34.35
N ARG A 397 -3.78 5.86 33.80
CA ARG A 397 -3.27 4.50 34.07
C ARG A 397 -2.94 4.30 35.56
N GLY A 398 -2.69 5.36 36.31
CA GLY A 398 -2.47 5.31 37.76
C GLY A 398 -3.72 5.44 38.62
N ARG A 399 -4.91 5.75 38.06
CA ARG A 399 -6.15 5.88 38.84
C ARG A 399 -6.98 4.60 38.92
N ASN A 400 -6.77 3.66 38.00
CA ASN A 400 -7.46 2.36 37.99
C ASN A 400 -6.82 1.31 38.90
N ASP A 401 -5.68 1.61 39.56
CA ASP A 401 -4.96 0.71 40.48
C ASP A 401 -5.14 1.06 41.98
N VAL A 402 -6.08 1.94 42.34
CA VAL A 402 -6.37 2.22 43.75
C VAL A 402 -7.50 1.32 44.25
N PRO A 403 -7.27 0.43 45.25
CA PRO A 403 -8.33 -0.36 45.86
C PRO A 403 -9.35 0.57 46.55
N ARG A 404 -10.63 0.38 46.26
CA ARG A 404 -11.72 1.09 46.96
C ARG A 404 -11.67 0.76 48.46
N PRO A 405 -11.78 1.75 49.37
CA PRO A 405 -11.90 1.47 50.79
C PRO A 405 -13.28 0.85 51.07
N THR A 406 -13.29 -0.27 51.78
CA THR A 406 -14.47 -0.82 52.43
C THR A 406 -14.85 0.11 53.59
N GLY A 407 -15.96 0.83 53.43
CA GLY A 407 -16.61 1.57 54.52
C GLY A 407 -17.33 0.65 55.51
N PRO A 408 -17.72 1.17 56.68
CA PRO A 408 -18.02 0.42 57.90
C PRO A 408 -19.24 -0.51 57.82
#